data_AF-A0A482UV39-F1
#
_entry.id   AF-A0A482UV39-F1
#
_cell.length_a   1.000
_cell.length_b   1.000
_cell.length_c   1.000
_cell.angle_alpha   90.00
_cell.angle_beta   90.00
_cell.angle_gamma   90.00
#
_symmetry.space_group_name_H-M   'P 1'
#
loop_
_entity.id
_entity.type
_entity.pdbx_description
1 polymer ?
#
loop_
_entity_poly.entity_id
_entity_poly.type
_entity_poly.pdbx_seq_one_letter_code
_entity_poly.pdbx_strand_id
1 'polypeptide(L)' 'MEKPAQTNNRVKLEEALTEARVRECGKCKTRFFKIEGCNKMTCACKGLMCYVCRKDISKEVRQALEIGATFTLYTPFIMH' A
#
# COMPACT_ATOMS: atom_id res chain seq x y z
N MET A 1 23.06 33.46 17.98
CA MET A 1 22.46 33.67 16.65
C MET A 1 23.00 32.60 15.72
N GLU A 2 22.30 31.48 15.61
CA GLU A 2 22.69 30.39 14.69
C GLU A 2 22.19 30.72 13.28
N LYS A 3 23.05 30.53 12.28
CA LYS A 3 22.85 30.95 10.88
C LYS A 3 21.59 30.29 10.27
N PRO A 4 20.61 31.07 9.77
CA PRO A 4 19.31 30.55 9.29
C PRO A 4 19.36 29.81 7.94
N ALA A 5 20.54 29.69 7.31
CA ALA A 5 20.67 29.08 5.99
C ALA A 5 20.87 27.55 6.02
N GLN A 6 21.40 26.99 7.12
CA GLN A 6 21.72 25.55 7.19
C GLN A 6 20.53 24.69 7.64
N THR A 7 19.60 25.26 8.41
CA THR A 7 18.35 24.61 8.85
C THR A 7 17.40 24.34 7.70
N ASN A 8 17.33 25.24 6.70
CA ASN A 8 16.40 25.14 5.57
C ASN A 8 16.57 23.83 4.77
N ASN A 9 17.80 23.39 4.52
CA ASN A 9 18.04 22.15 3.77
C ASN A 9 17.70 20.88 4.57
N ARG A 10 17.85 20.91 5.90
CA ARG A 10 17.45 19.79 6.76
C ARG A 10 15.93 19.65 6.79
N VAL A 11 15.21 20.76 6.98
CA VAL A 11 13.73 20.75 6.99
C VAL A 11 13.19 20.24 5.65
N LYS A 12 13.72 20.74 4.53
CA LYS A 12 13.32 20.26 3.19
C LYS A 12 13.54 18.76 3.00
N LEU A 13 14.65 18.23 3.52
CA LEU A 13 14.94 16.80 3.47
C LEU A 13 13.94 16.01 4.32
N GLU A 14 13.66 16.45 5.54
CA GLU A 14 12.70 15.82 6.45
C GLU A 14 11.27 15.82 5.89
N GLU A 15 10.86 16.93 5.25
CA GLU A 15 9.58 17.04 4.55
C GLU A 15 9.51 16.07 3.37
N ALA A 16 10.56 15.98 2.55
CA ALA A 16 10.61 15.06 1.41
C ALA A 16 10.57 13.58 1.86
N LEU A 17 11.25 13.25 2.95
CA LEU A 17 11.20 11.92 3.56
C LEU A 17 9.80 11.60 4.10
N THR A 18 9.12 12.59 4.66
CA THR A 18 7.75 12.46 5.16
C THR A 18 6.77 12.25 4.02
N GLU A 19 6.82 13.08 2.98
CA GLU A 19 5.98 12.97 1.78
C GLU A 19 6.20 11.63 1.06
N ALA A 20 7.44 11.11 1.03
CA ALA A 20 7.73 9.79 0.47
C ALA A 20 7.01 8.64 1.21
N ARG A 21 6.59 8.83 2.46
CA ARG A 21 5.81 7.86 3.23
C ARG A 21 4.30 8.02 3.05
N VAL A 22 3.85 9.20 2.63
CA VAL A 22 2.44 9.46 2.33
C VAL A 22 2.06 8.73 1.04
N ARG A 23 0.87 8.13 1.04
CA ARG A 23 0.28 7.49 -0.13
C ARG A 23 -1.09 8.07 -0.39
N GLU A 24 -1.44 8.20 -1.66
CA GLU A 24 -2.74 8.69 -2.13
C GLU A 24 -3.56 7.53 -2.67
N CYS A 25 -4.82 7.41 -2.25
CA CYS A 25 -5.74 6.42 -2.81
C CYS A 25 -6.04 6.73 -4.29
N GLY A 26 -5.77 5.80 -5.21
CA GLY A 26 -6.10 5.96 -6.63
C GLY A 26 -7.60 6.12 -6.89
N LYS A 27 -8.45 5.63 -5.99
CA LYS A 27 -9.91 5.65 -6.12
C LYS A 27 -10.56 6.91 -5.52
N CYS A 28 -10.24 7.25 -4.26
CA CYS A 28 -10.89 8.36 -3.53
C CYS A 28 -9.96 9.53 -3.19
N LYS A 29 -8.67 9.45 -3.58
CA LYS A 29 -7.67 10.51 -3.39
C LYS A 29 -7.33 10.87 -1.95
N THR A 30 -7.84 10.11 -0.97
CA THR A 30 -7.47 10.26 0.44
C THR A 30 -6.00 9.91 0.65
N ARG A 31 -5.28 10.75 1.41
CA ARG A 31 -3.89 10.53 1.83
C ARG A 31 -3.83 9.70 3.11
N PHE A 32 -2.93 8.73 3.18
CA PHE A 32 -2.72 7.88 4.35
C PHE A 32 -1.29 7.34 4.41
N PHE A 33 -0.89 6.91 5.60
CA PHE A 33 0.43 6.30 5.84
C PHE A 33 0.38 4.78 5.71
N LYS A 34 1.56 4.16 5.53
CA LYS A 34 1.70 2.72 5.54
C LYS A 34 1.23 2.16 6.90
N ILE A 35 0.36 1.16 6.86
CA ILE A 35 0.01 0.34 8.02
C ILE A 35 1.03 -0.80 8.00
N GLU A 36 1.79 -0.96 9.08
CA GLU A 36 2.98 -1.82 9.19
C GLU A 36 2.81 -3.24 8.57
N GLY A 37 3.92 -3.82 8.09
CA GLY A 37 4.02 -5.26 7.83
C GLY A 37 3.60 -5.79 6.46
N CYS A 38 2.95 -5.02 5.58
CA CYS A 38 2.60 -5.50 4.23
C CYS A 38 2.70 -4.42 3.14
N ASN A 39 2.98 -4.83 1.91
CA ASN A 39 2.87 -3.95 0.73
C ASN A 39 1.42 -3.82 0.24
N LYS A 40 0.52 -4.72 0.64
CA LYS A 40 -0.92 -4.62 0.37
C LYS A 40 -1.53 -3.59 1.33
N MET A 41 -2.06 -2.50 0.77
CA MET A 41 -2.71 -1.42 1.50
C MET A 41 -4.22 -1.47 1.24
N THR A 42 -5.00 -1.19 2.28
CA THR A 42 -6.46 -1.06 2.20
C THR A 42 -6.85 0.35 2.62
N CYS A 43 -7.54 1.07 1.73
CA CYS A 43 -8.06 2.40 2.04
C CYS A 43 -9.41 2.29 2.77
N ALA A 44 -9.79 3.31 3.54
CA ALA A 44 -11.10 3.42 4.19
C ALA A 44 -12.27 3.34 3.17
N CYS A 45 -12.05 3.78 1.93
CA CYS A 45 -13.03 3.63 0.83
C CYS A 45 -13.12 2.20 0.25
N LYS A 46 -12.42 1.24 0.85
CA LYS A 46 -12.27 -0.16 0.43
C LYS A 46 -11.46 -0.38 -0.86
N GLY A 47 -10.73 0.64 -1.33
CA GLY A 47 -9.76 0.47 -2.41
C GLY A 47 -8.54 -0.31 -1.95
N LEU A 48 -8.07 -1.26 -2.77
CA LEU A 48 -6.86 -2.04 -2.52
C LEU A 48 -5.73 -1.56 -3.43
N MET A 49 -4.55 -1.35 -2.87
CA MET A 49 -3.40 -0.92 -3.65
C MET A 49 -2.08 -1.43 -3.08
N CYS A 50 -1.03 -1.43 -3.90
CA CYS A 50 0.31 -1.74 -3.44
C CYS A 50 1.07 -0.47 -3.02
N TYR A 51 1.65 -0.50 -1.81
CA TYR A 51 2.50 0.57 -1.28
C TYR A 51 3.67 0.91 -2.22
N VAL A 52 4.33 -0.12 -2.76
CA VAL A 52 5.53 0.01 -3.60
C VAL A 52 5.18 0.49 -5.01
N CYS A 53 4.35 -0.26 -5.73
CA CYS A 53 4.09 0.02 -7.14
C CYS A 53 2.94 1.01 -7.38
N ARG A 54 2.20 1.41 -6.34
CA ARG A 54 1.08 2.38 -6.39
C ARG A 54 -0.09 1.98 -7.30
N LYS A 55 -0.12 0.73 -7.77
CA LYS A 55 -1.20 0.19 -8.60
C LYS A 55 -2.36 -0.28 -7.75
N ASP A 56 -3.57 -0.18 -8.31
CA ASP A 56 -4.75 -0.90 -7.82
C ASP A 56 -4.49 -2.39 -7.93
N ILE A 57 -4.66 -3.14 -6.83
CA ILE A 57 -4.46 -4.59 -6.77
C ILE A 57 -5.77 -5.36 -6.51
N SER A 58 -6.92 -4.68 -6.67
CA SER A 58 -8.22 -5.24 -6.37
C SER A 58 -8.59 -6.41 -7.28
N LYS A 59 -8.00 -6.52 -8.47
CA LYS A 59 -8.26 -7.62 -9.41
C LYS A 59 -7.43 -8.86 -9.05
N GLU A 60 -6.16 -8.64 -8.73
CA GLU A 60 -5.18 -9.63 -8.33
C GLU A 60 -5.61 -10.31 -7.02
N VAL A 61 -6.14 -9.54 -6.06
CA VAL A 61 -6.70 -10.08 -4.83
C VAL A 61 -7.97 -10.90 -5.09
N ARG A 62 -8.84 -10.48 -6.01
CA ARG A 62 -10.04 -11.27 -6.37
C ARG A 62 -9.66 -12.58 -7.05
N GLN A 63 -8.73 -12.54 -8.00
CA GLN A 63 -8.26 -13.72 -8.70
C GLN A 63 -7.60 -14.72 -7.74
N ALA A 64 -6.84 -14.24 -6.76
CA ALA A 64 -6.28 -15.10 -5.72
C ALA A 64 -7.37 -15.78 -4.84
N LEU A 65 -8.49 -15.09 -4.58
CA LEU A 65 -9.63 -15.67 -3.84
C LEU A 65 -10.39 -16.71 -4.67
N GLU A 66 -10.58 -16.45 -5.96
CA GLU A 66 -11.20 -17.41 -6.90
C GLU A 66 -10.35 -18.66 -7.06
N ILE A 67 -9.03 -18.51 -7.20
CA ILE A 67 -8.08 -19.65 -7.24
C ILE A 67 -8.06 -20.40 -5.90
N GLY A 68 -8.16 -19.71 -4.76
CA GLY A 68 -8.28 -20.35 -3.45
C GLY A 68 -9.59 -21.13 -3.28
N ALA A 69 -10.70 -20.59 -3.80
CA ALA A 69 -11.99 -21.26 -3.81
C ALA A 69 -11.99 -22.49 -4.73
N THR A 70 -11.38 -22.40 -5.92
CA THR A 70 -11.23 -23.58 -6.77
C THR A 70 -10.29 -24.61 -6.12
N PHE A 71 -9.15 -24.20 -5.56
CA PHE A 71 -8.25 -25.13 -4.88
C PHE A 71 -8.96 -25.87 -3.74
N THR A 72 -9.69 -25.18 -2.86
CA THR A 72 -10.47 -25.84 -1.78
C THR A 72 -11.55 -26.80 -2.30
N LEU A 73 -12.21 -26.49 -3.42
CA LEU A 73 -13.20 -27.37 -4.05
C LEU A 73 -12.57 -28.58 -4.77
N TYR A 74 -11.34 -28.48 -5.26
CA TYR A 74 -10.63 -29.56 -5.98
C TYR A 74 -9.63 -30.36 -5.15
N THR A 75 -9.18 -29.84 -3.99
CA THR A 75 -8.33 -30.56 -3.04
C THR A 75 -8.90 -31.85 -2.42
N PRO A 76 -10.22 -32.11 -2.30
CA PRO A 76 -10.67 -33.37 -1.71
C PRO A 76 -10.32 -34.62 -2.53
N PHE A 77 -9.82 -34.48 -3.76
CA PHE A 77 -9.44 -35.62 -4.63
C PHE A 77 -7.98 -36.10 -4.52
N ILE A 78 -7.09 -35.39 -3.82
CA ILE A 78 -5.65 -35.75 -3.76
C ILE A 78 -5.24 -36.42 -2.44
N MET A 79 -6.18 -36.68 -1.52
CA MET A 79 -5.93 -37.45 -0.29
C MET A 79 -6.36 -38.92 -0.40
N HIS A 80 -6.01 -39.61 -1.49
CA HIS A 80 -6.10 -41.08 -1.59
C HIS A 80 -4.84 -41.63 -2.24
#